data_AF-A0A4W5L4I9-F1
#
_entry.id   AF-A0A4W5L4I9-F1
#
_cell.length_a   1.000
_cell.length_b   1.000
_cell.length_c   1.000
_cell.angle_alpha   90.00
_cell.angle_beta   90.00
_cell.angle_gamma   90.00
#
_symmetry.space_group_name_H-M   'P 1'
#
loop_
_entity.id
_entity.type
_entity.pdbx_description
1 polymer ?
#
loop_
_entity_poly.entity_id
_entity_poly.type
_entity_poly.pdbx_seq_one_letter_code
_entity_poly.pdbx_strand_id
1 'polypeptide(L)'
;MLCVPGAKEVNASGKTFTVTSSLQLLVDREDDGAAYTCKVDHVALLQTPQQATEVLEVHYAPCVVITQSSTFPQEGQYLKLDCVSKGNPS
;
A
#
# COMPACT_ATOMS: atom_id res chain seq x y z
N MET A 1 -5.59 3.04 -10.86
CA MET A 1 -4.99 1.70 -11.06
C MET A 1 -4.88 1.42 -12.54
N LEU A 2 -3.67 1.26 -13.06
CA LEU A 2 -3.41 0.96 -14.48
C LEU A 2 -2.65 -0.36 -14.55
N CYS A 3 -3.31 -1.39 -15.08
CA CYS A 3 -2.65 -2.63 -15.46
C CYS A 3 -1.97 -2.41 -16.81
N VAL A 4 -0.64 -2.44 -16.82
CA VAL A 4 0.13 -2.36 -18.06
C VAL A 4 0.03 -3.73 -18.74
N PRO A 5 -0.31 -3.80 -20.04
CA PRO A 5 -0.39 -5.06 -20.76
C PRO A 5 0.91 -5.85 -20.61
N GLY A 6 0.78 -7.12 -20.23
CA GLY A 6 1.95 -7.94 -19.94
C GLY A 6 2.80 -8.23 -21.18
N ALA A 7 4.12 -8.27 -21.00
CA ALA A 7 5.05 -8.70 -22.04
C ALA A 7 5.18 -10.23 -22.03
N LYS A 8 5.15 -10.85 -23.21
CA LYS A 8 5.41 -12.27 -23.42
C LYS A 8 6.74 -12.44 -24.15
N GLU A 9 7.69 -13.11 -23.51
CA GLU A 9 9.00 -13.41 -24.10
C GLU A 9 9.18 -14.92 -24.25
N VAL A 10 9.42 -15.38 -25.48
CA VAL A 10 9.62 -16.81 -25.77
C VAL A 10 11.10 -17.16 -25.55
N ASN A 11 11.36 -18.24 -24.83
CA ASN A 11 12.72 -18.70 -24.58
C ASN A 11 13.40 -19.16 -25.88
N ALA A 12 14.74 -19.15 -25.94
CA ALA A 12 15.53 -19.56 -27.11
C ALA A 12 15.18 -20.97 -27.64
N SER A 13 14.74 -21.88 -26.77
CA SER A 13 14.30 -23.24 -27.15
C SER A 13 12.89 -23.30 -27.76
N GLY A 14 12.10 -22.23 -27.69
CA GLY A 14 10.71 -22.16 -28.17
C GLY A 14 9.68 -22.94 -27.34
N LYS A 15 10.10 -23.66 -26.30
CA LYS A 15 9.23 -24.54 -25.51
C LYS A 15 8.52 -23.84 -24.35
N THR A 16 9.12 -22.78 -23.82
CA THR A 16 8.60 -22.02 -22.68
C THR A 16 8.59 -20.53 -23.00
N PHE A 17 7.80 -19.78 -22.23
CA PHE A 17 7.75 -18.33 -22.31
C PHE A 17 7.62 -17.73 -20.91
N THR A 18 8.11 -16.50 -20.77
CA THR A 18 7.97 -15.68 -19.57
C THR A 18 6.87 -14.65 -19.81
N VAL A 19 6.01 -14.44 -18.81
CA VAL A 19 5.01 -13.37 -18.81
C VAL A 19 5.33 -12.42 -17.66
N THR A 20 5.41 -11.13 -17.97
CA THR A 20 5.61 -10.08 -16.97
C THR A 20 4.43 -9.13 -17.01
N SER A 21 3.75 -8.93 -15.88
CA SER A 21 2.68 -7.94 -15.72
C SER A 21 3.13 -6.87 -14.74
N SER A 22 2.94 -5.60 -15.09
CA SER A 22 3.29 -4.48 -14.23
C SER A 22 2.03 -3.70 -13.86
N LEU A 23 1.94 -3.32 -12.59
CA LEU A 23 0.85 -2.53 -12.06
C LEU A 23 1.36 -1.15 -11.68
N GLN A 24 0.72 -0.11 -12.23
CA GLN A 24 0.97 1.27 -11.83
C GLN A 24 -0.19 1.80 -11.00
N LEU A 25 0.13 2.29 -9.82
CA LEU A 25 -0.81 2.82 -8.83
C LEU A 25 -0.50 4.29 -8.59
N LEU A 26 -1.54 5.11 -8.59
CA LEU A 26 -1.48 6.42 -7.98
C LEU A 26 -1.94 6.18 -6.53
N VAL A 27 -1.05 6.40 -5.58
CA VAL A 27 -1.26 6.08 -4.16
C VAL A 27 -1.39 7.37 -3.34
N ASP A 28 -2.13 7.28 -2.25
CA ASP A 28 -2.20 8.31 -1.22
C ASP A 28 -1.91 7.74 0.19
N ARG A 29 -2.13 8.54 1.22
CA ARG A 29 -1.85 8.15 2.62
C ARG A 29 -2.78 7.06 3.12
N GLU A 30 -3.95 6.88 2.51
CA GLU A 30 -4.93 5.87 2.89
C GLU A 30 -4.53 4.48 2.39
N ASP A 31 -3.66 4.41 1.38
CA ASP A 31 -3.11 3.17 0.81
C ASP A 31 -1.89 2.61 1.58
N ASP A 32 -1.33 3.36 2.53
CA ASP A 32 -0.19 2.91 3.33
C ASP A 32 -0.56 1.66 4.16
N GLY A 33 0.22 0.59 4.01
CA GLY A 33 -0.08 -0.71 4.62
C GLY A 33 -1.11 -1.56 3.83
N ALA A 34 -1.61 -1.11 2.68
CA ALA A 34 -2.45 -1.92 1.83
C ALA A 34 -1.68 -3.10 1.21
N ALA A 35 -2.29 -4.28 1.18
CA ALA A 35 -1.68 -5.50 0.66
C ALA A 35 -2.14 -5.80 -0.78
N TYR A 36 -1.19 -6.00 -1.69
CA TYR A 36 -1.42 -6.34 -3.09
C TYR A 36 -0.87 -7.73 -3.40
N THR A 37 -1.71 -8.57 -3.98
CA THR A 37 -1.34 -9.95 -4.33
C THR A 37 -1.20 -10.12 -5.84
N CYS A 38 -0.02 -10.54 -6.27
CA CYS A 38 0.21 -11.06 -7.62
C CYS A 38 -0.13 -12.55 -7.63
N LYS A 39 -0.99 -13.00 -8.55
CA LYS A 39 -1.41 -14.40 -8.69
C LYS A 39 -1.18 -14.88 -10.12
N VAL A 40 -0.63 -16.09 -10.24
CA VAL A 40 -0.45 -16.78 -11.51
C VAL A 40 -1.54 -17.83 -11.67
N ASP A 41 -2.21 -17.80 -12.82
CA ASP A 41 -3.13 -18.84 -13.25
C ASP A 41 -2.49 -19.65 -14.39
N HIS A 42 -2.37 -20.96 -14.20
CA HIS A 42 -1.76 -21.86 -15.17
C HIS A 42 -2.30 -23.28 -14.97
N VAL A 43 -2.59 -24.00 -16.06
CA VAL A 43 -3.17 -25.36 -16.05
C VAL A 43 -2.36 -26.38 -15.24
N ALA A 44 -1.05 -26.20 -15.13
CA ALA A 44 -0.19 -27.06 -14.32
C ALA A 44 -0.32 -26.83 -12.80
N LEU A 45 -0.96 -25.75 -12.36
CA LEU A 45 -1.14 -25.36 -10.96
C LEU A 45 -2.51 -25.82 -10.43
N LEU A 46 -2.76 -27.13 -10.41
CA LEU A 46 -4.08 -27.71 -10.09
C LEU A 46 -4.46 -27.69 -8.61
N GLN A 47 -3.47 -27.67 -7.70
CA GLN A 47 -3.71 -27.86 -6.25
C GLN A 47 -3.47 -26.61 -5.41
N THR A 48 -2.47 -25.80 -5.77
CA THR A 48 -2.09 -24.62 -5.00
C THR A 48 -1.82 -23.46 -5.96
N PRO A 49 -2.53 -22.33 -5.84
CA PRO A 49 -2.23 -21.15 -6.63
C PRO A 49 -0.84 -20.62 -6.28
N GLN A 50 -0.06 -20.25 -7.28
CA GLN A 50 1.18 -19.51 -7.07
C GLN A 50 0.82 -18.04 -6.93
N GLN A 51 1.11 -17.48 -5.76
CA GLN A 51 0.83 -16.09 -5.45
C GLN A 51 1.89 -15.51 -4.51
N ALA A 52 2.13 -14.21 -4.65
CA ALA A 52 2.99 -13.43 -3.78
C ALA A 52 2.26 -12.15 -3.37
N THR A 53 2.37 -11.74 -2.11
CA THR A 53 1.72 -10.55 -1.58
C THR A 53 2.77 -9.56 -1.12
N GLU A 54 2.64 -8.31 -1.55
CA GLU A 54 3.44 -7.18 -1.12
C GLU A 54 2.57 -6.18 -0.36
N VAL A 55 3.12 -5.63 0.72
CA VAL A 55 2.46 -4.57 1.50
C VAL A 55 3.07 -3.24 1.10
N LEU A 56 2.24 -2.28 0.73
CA LEU A 56 2.71 -0.96 0.31
C LEU A 56 3.26 -0.19 1.51
N GLU A 57 4.44 0.39 1.32
CA GLU A 57 5.02 1.40 2.19
C GLU A 57 4.94 2.75 1.46
N VAL A 58 3.98 3.59 1.85
CA VAL A 58 3.74 4.87 1.20
C VAL A 58 4.27 5.99 2.09
N HIS A 59 5.19 6.78 1.57
CA HIS A 59 5.72 7.94 2.29
C HIS A 59 4.87 9.18 2.03
N TYR A 60 4.51 9.89 3.09
CA TYR A 60 3.67 11.09 3.03
C TYR A 60 3.97 12.04 4.18
N ALA A 61 3.78 13.34 3.91
CA ALA A 61 3.98 14.38 4.90
C ALA A 61 2.99 14.25 6.08
N PRO A 62 3.44 14.53 7.32
CA PRO A 62 2.60 14.41 8.49
C PRO A 62 1.44 15.40 8.45
N CYS A 63 0.23 14.92 8.79
CA CYS A 63 -0.88 15.80 9.14
C CYS A 63 -0.92 16.03 10.64
N VAL A 64 -1.09 17.30 11.04
CA VAL A 64 -1.08 17.72 12.43
C VAL A 64 -2.49 18.12 12.86
N VAL A 65 -2.90 17.62 14.02
CA VAL A 65 -4.15 17.98 14.68
C VAL A 65 -3.83 18.38 16.11
N ILE A 66 -4.34 19.54 16.54
CA ILE A 66 -4.26 19.96 17.95
C ILE A 66 -5.52 19.47 18.65
N THR A 67 -5.35 18.58 19.61
CA THR A 67 -6.42 18.10 20.48
C THR A 67 -6.32 18.74 21.86
N GLN A 68 -7.44 18.89 22.54
CA GLN A 68 -7.53 19.56 23.84
C GLN A 68 -8.16 18.65 24.88
N SER A 69 -7.67 18.72 26.13
CA SER A 69 -8.22 17.92 27.23
C SER A 69 -9.62 18.37 27.66
N SER A 70 -10.00 19.63 27.37
CA SER A 70 -11.35 20.18 27.60
C SER A 70 -11.65 21.25 26.55
N THR A 71 -12.86 21.23 25.99
CA THR A 71 -13.34 22.25 25.03
C THR A 71 -13.71 23.57 25.71
N PHE A 72 -14.12 23.52 26.98
CA PHE A 72 -14.55 24.68 27.77
C PHE A 72 -13.87 24.65 29.14
N PRO A 73 -12.61 25.08 29.25
CA PRO A 73 -11.92 25.16 30.53
C PRO A 73 -12.46 26.32 31.37
N GLN A 74 -12.49 26.14 32.69
CA GLN A 74 -12.79 27.20 33.65
C GLN A 74 -11.51 27.92 34.09
N GLU A 75 -11.66 29.14 34.61
CA GLU A 75 -10.53 29.90 35.15
C GLU A 75 -9.86 29.12 36.31
N GLY A 76 -8.53 29.05 36.29
CA GLY A 76 -7.75 28.26 37.24
C GLY A 76 -7.68 26.76 36.94
N GLN A 77 -8.42 26.26 35.95
CA GLN A 77 -8.35 24.86 35.52
C GLN A 77 -7.14 24.59 34.62
N TYR A 78 -6.46 23.47 34.85
CA TYR A 78 -5.38 23.00 33.97
C TYR A 78 -5.94 22.53 32.62
N LEU A 79 -5.48 23.16 31.53
CA LEU A 79 -5.79 22.79 30.15
C LEU A 79 -4.54 22.22 29.48
N LYS A 80 -4.65 21.02 28.91
CA LYS A 80 -3.61 20.40 28.09
C LYS A 80 -3.99 20.46 26.61
N LEU A 81 -3.05 20.89 25.78
CA LEU A 81 -3.12 20.79 24.34
C LEU A 81 -2.10 19.74 23.88
N ASP A 82 -2.54 18.81 23.04
CA ASP A 82 -1.74 17.76 22.47
C ASP A 82 -1.60 17.98 20.97
N CYS A 83 -0.36 17.96 20.47
CA CYS A 83 -0.05 18.01 19.05
C CYS A 83 0.06 16.56 18.55
N VAL A 84 -0.96 16.11 17.81
CA VAL A 84 -1.01 14.76 17.25
C VAL A 84 -0.61 14.85 15.78
N SER A 85 0.52 14.24 15.41
CA SER A 85 0.97 14.13 14.03
C SER A 85 0.84 12.70 13.52
N LYS A 86 0.38 12.55 12.27
CA LYS A 86 0.38 11.26 11.55
C LYS A 86 1.04 11.43 10.19
N GLY A 87 2.21 10.81 10.01
CA GLY A 87 3.02 10.80 8.79
C GLY A 87 3.79 9.48 8.64
N ASN A 88 4.40 9.28 7.47
CA ASN A 88 5.32 8.17 7.21
C ASN A 88 6.54 8.68 6.40
N PRO A 89 7.78 8.65 6.95
CA PRO A 89 8.13 8.19 8.29
C PRO A 89 7.57 9.11 9.41
N SER A 90 7.51 8.57 10.63
CA SER A 90 6.98 9.23 11.83
C SER A 90 7.76 10.46 12.26
#